data_AF-A0A2E8WZV5-F1
#
_entry.id   AF-A0A2E8WZV5-F1
#
_cell.length_a   1.000
_cell.length_b   1.000
_cell.length_c   1.000
_cell.angle_alpha   90.00
_cell.angle_beta   90.00
_cell.angle_gamma   90.00
#
_symmetry.space_group_name_H-M   'P 1'
#
loop_
_entity.id
_entity.type
_entity.pdbx_description
1 polymer ?
#
loop_
_entity_poly.entity_id
_entity_poly.type
_entity_poly.pdbx_seq_one_letter_code
_entity_poly.pdbx_strand_id
1 'polypeptide(L)' 'HQRFGDRVIGPDTPALARINDLHIRQLTLKFERSLSPQQYRPLLEADLEEFQKDARWKRLRLTVDVDPV' A
#
# COMPACT_ATOMS: atom_id res chain seq x y z
N HIS A 1 -11.21 10.17 5.13
CA HIS A 1 -10.09 11.11 4.86
C HIS A 1 -8.99 10.36 4.13
N GLN A 2 -8.64 10.74 2.91
CA GLN A 2 -7.57 10.07 2.15
C GLN A 2 -6.24 10.75 2.47
N ARG A 3 -5.44 10.14 3.37
CA ARG A 3 -4.18 10.73 3.91
C ARG A 3 -3.08 10.93 2.87
N PHE A 4 -3.11 10.17 1.77
CA PHE A 4 -2.00 10.12 0.80
C PHE A 4 -2.27 10.78 -0.55
N GLY A 5 -3.48 11.32 -0.81
CA GLY A 5 -3.83 12.15 -1.98
C GLY A 5 -2.99 11.93 -3.25
N ASP A 6 -2.28 12.98 -3.67
CA ASP A 6 -1.47 13.03 -4.90
C ASP A 6 -0.17 12.20 -4.84
N ARG A 7 0.17 11.61 -3.69
CA ARG A 7 1.37 10.78 -3.47
C ARG A 7 1.16 9.32 -3.86
N VAL A 8 -0.07 8.95 -4.20
CA VAL A 8 -0.44 7.61 -4.67
C VAL A 8 -0.24 7.54 -6.18
N ILE A 9 0.63 6.65 -6.65
CA ILE A 9 0.75 6.30 -8.06
C ILE A 9 0.25 4.87 -8.27
N GLY A 10 -0.63 4.69 -9.26
CA GLY A 10 -1.27 3.41 -9.59
C GLY A 10 -2.79 3.43 -9.36
N PRO A 11 -3.47 2.27 -9.44
CA PRO A 11 -2.90 0.92 -9.48
C PRO A 11 -2.20 0.64 -10.81
N ASP A 12 -0.94 0.24 -10.74
CA ASP A 12 -0.23 -0.24 -11.91
C ASP A 12 -0.69 -1.66 -12.24
N THR A 13 -0.76 -1.97 -13.54
CA THR A 13 -1.04 -3.32 -13.99
C THR A 13 0.22 -4.15 -13.77
N PRO A 14 0.21 -5.14 -12.85
CA PRO A 14 1.40 -5.96 -12.62
C PRO A 14 1.74 -6.76 -13.89
N ALA A 15 3.02 -7.06 -14.10
CA ALA A 15 3.48 -7.90 -15.20
C ALA A 15 2.78 -9.27 -15.24
N LEU A 16 2.30 -9.74 -14.07
CA LEU A 16 1.43 -10.90 -13.94
C LEU A 16 0.15 -10.52 -13.17
N ALA A 17 -0.98 -10.48 -13.87
CA ALA A 17 -2.27 -10.02 -13.32
C ALA A 17 -2.95 -11.02 -12.37
N ARG A 18 -2.58 -12.31 -12.41
CA ARG A 18 -3.25 -13.38 -11.65
C ARG A 18 -2.30 -14.53 -11.31
N ILE A 19 -2.29 -14.95 -10.04
CA ILE A 19 -1.62 -16.16 -9.55
C ILE A 19 -2.59 -16.92 -8.64
N ASN A 20 -2.74 -18.23 -8.81
CA ASN A 20 -3.59 -19.09 -7.96
C ASN A 20 -5.00 -18.49 -7.74
N ASP A 21 -5.61 -18.01 -8.82
CA ASP A 21 -6.92 -17.34 -8.84
C ASP A 21 -7.06 -16.00 -8.08
N LEU A 22 -5.96 -15.46 -7.57
CA LEU A 22 -5.92 -14.14 -6.93
C LEU A 22 -5.52 -13.08 -7.94
N HIS A 23 -6.27 -11.99 -8.00
CA HIS A 23 -5.90 -10.79 -8.75
C HIS A 23 -4.80 -10.04 -8.00
N ILE A 24 -3.73 -9.71 -8.71
CA ILE A 24 -2.63 -8.92 -8.16
C ILE A 24 -2.86 -7.47 -8.58
N ARG A 25 -2.69 -6.54 -7.63
CA ARG A 25 -2.69 -5.11 -7.87
C ARG A 25 -1.52 -4.51 -7.11
N GLN A 26 -0.80 -3.60 -7.75
CA GLN A 26 0.33 -2.91 -7.13
C GLN A 26 0.03 -1.41 -7.09
N LEU A 27 0.37 -0.80 -5.96
CA LEU A 27 0.23 0.63 -5.71
C LEU A 27 1.58 1.10 -5.18
N THR A 28 2.12 2.18 -5.75
CA THR A 28 3.36 2.78 -5.29
C THR A 28 3.05 4.09 -4.59
N LEU A 29 3.44 4.18 -3.32
CA LEU A 29 3.34 5.40 -2.54
C LEU A 29 4.68 6.14 -2.60
N LYS A 30 4.69 7.33 -3.19
CA LYS A 30 5.90 8.16 -3.26
C LYS A 30 5.87 9.22 -2.16
N PHE A 31 6.85 9.17 -1.27
CA PHE A 31 7.05 10.20 -0.26
C PHE A 31 8.05 11.26 -0.77
N GLU A 32 7.89 12.50 -0.30
CA GLU A 32 8.85 13.57 -0.60
C GLU A 32 10.20 13.24 0.03
N ARG A 33 11.30 13.50 -0.70
CA ARG A 33 12.68 13.27 -0.19
C ARG A 33 13.02 14.10 1.06
N SER A 34 12.28 15.17 1.29
CA SER A 34 12.39 16.03 2.47
C SER A 34 11.87 15.37 3.74
N LEU A 35 11.03 14.34 3.63
CA LEU A 35 10.45 13.62 4.76
C LEU A 35 11.28 12.37 5.07
N SER A 36 11.67 12.23 6.33
CA SER A 36 12.41 11.04 6.75
C SER A 36 11.50 9.80 6.78
N PRO A 37 12.00 8.61 6.37
CA PRO A 37 11.33 7.32 6.56
C PRO A 37 10.77 7.07 7.95
N GLN A 38 11.42 7.58 8.99
CA GLN A 38 10.96 7.40 10.35
C GLN A 38 9.63 8.12 10.64
N GLN A 39 9.28 9.15 9.87
CA GLN A 39 8.09 9.96 10.11
C GLN A 39 6.82 9.34 9.53
N TYR A 40 6.91 8.61 8.40
CA TYR A 40 5.74 8.04 7.73
C TYR A 40 5.50 6.56 8.04
N ARG A 41 6.51 5.80 8.49
CA ARG A 41 6.34 4.38 8.88
C ARG A 41 5.20 4.19 9.90
N PRO A 42 5.14 4.93 11.02
CA PRO A 42 4.07 4.74 12.00
C PRO A 42 2.68 5.09 11.47
N LEU A 43 2.60 6.08 10.57
CA LEU A 43 1.34 6.48 9.92
C LEU A 43 0.83 5.38 8.98
N LEU A 44 1.73 4.80 8.19
CA LEU A 44 1.41 3.70 7.27
C LEU A 44 0.98 2.45 8.05
N GLU A 45 1.67 2.11 9.13
CA GLU A 45 1.31 0.99 10.02
C GLU A 45 -0.09 1.18 10.62
N ALA A 46 -0.42 2.38 11.10
CA ALA A 46 -1.75 2.68 11.64
C ALA A 46 -2.85 2.53 10.58
N ASP A 47 -2.62 3.02 9.36
CA ASP A 47 -3.59 2.91 8.25
C ASP A 47 -3.77 1.44 7.82
N LEU A 48 -2.69 0.65 7.80
CA LEU A 48 -2.75 -0.80 7.50
C LEU A 48 -3.49 -1.57 8.58
N GLU A 49 -3.29 -1.24 9.86
CA GLU A 49 -4.04 -1.85 10.95
C GLU A 49 -5.54 -1.54 10.86
N GLU A 50 -5.90 -0.28 10.61
CA GLU A 50 -7.30 0.12 10.45
C GLU A 50 -7.94 -0.64 9.28
N PHE A 51 -7.22 -0.76 8.17
CA PHE A 51 -7.68 -1.49 7.00
C PHE A 51 -7.89 -2.98 7.28
N GLN A 52 -6.99 -3.62 8.05
CA GLN A 52 -7.12 -5.04 8.42
C GLN A 52 -8.25 -5.30 9.43
N LYS A 53 -8.57 -4.33 10.30
CA LYS A 53 -9.66 -4.44 11.29
C LYS A 53 -11.05 -4.44 10.63
N ASP A 54 -11.19 -3.81 9.46
CA ASP A 54 -12.45 -3.76 8.72
C ASP A 54 -12.79 -5.11 8.07
N ALA A 55 -13.93 -5.68 8.48
CA ALA A 55 -14.40 -6.98 8.01
C ALA A 55 -14.59 -7.07 6.47
N ARG A 56 -14.84 -5.93 5.81
CA ARG A 56 -15.00 -5.86 4.35
C ARG A 56 -13.73 -6.24 3.60
N TRP A 57 -12.56 -6.04 4.21
CA TRP A 57 -11.26 -6.20 3.57
C TRP A 57 -10.50 -7.47 3.98
N LYS A 58 -11.07 -8.29 4.87
CA LYS A 58 -10.43 -9.53 5.40
C LYS A 58 -9.95 -10.54 4.36
N ARG A 59 -10.47 -10.47 3.13
CA ARG A 59 -10.06 -11.36 2.02
C ARG A 59 -8.85 -10.84 1.24
N LEU A 60 -8.45 -9.59 1.45
CA LEU A 60 -7.28 -9.00 0.79
C LEU A 60 -6.01 -9.44 1.51
N ARG A 61 -5.00 -9.82 0.72
CA ARG A 61 -3.64 -10.07 1.20
C ARG A 61 -2.81 -8.85 0.86
N LEU A 62 -2.29 -8.17 1.87
CA LEU A 62 -1.50 -6.96 1.72
C LEU A 62 -0.04 -7.30 1.98
N THR A 63 0.83 -6.88 1.06
CA THR A 63 2.29 -6.92 1.22
C THR A 63 2.79 -5.50 1.02
N VAL A 64 3.61 -5.02 1.96
CA VAL A 64 4.17 -3.67 1.93
C VAL A 64 5.67 -3.81 1.80
N ASP A 65 6.21 -3.19 0.76
CA ASP A 65 7.65 -3.11 0.52
C ASP A 65 8.08 -1.64 0.68
N VAL A 66 8.98 -1.37 1.63
CA VAL A 66 9.40 -0.02 2.03
C VAL A 66 10.63 0.44 1.24
N ASP A 67 11.40 -0.47 0.66
CA ASP A 67 12.59 -0.22 -0.17
C ASP A 67 12.77 -1.39 -1.15
N PRO A 68 11.93 -1.49 -2.20
CA PRO A 68 12.05 -2.57 -3.18
C PRO A 68 13.41 -2.47 -3.89
N VAL A 69 14.19 -3.55 -3.81
CA VAL A 69 15.55 -3.68 -4.38
C VAL A 69 15.53 -3.76 -5.90
#